data_AF-A0A962NL17-F1
#
_entry.id   AF-A0A962NL17-F1
#
_cell.length_a   1.000
_cell.length_b   1.000
_cell.length_c   1.000
_cell.angle_alpha   90.00
_cell.angle_beta   90.00
_cell.angle_gamma   90.00
#
_symmetry.space_group_name_H-M   'P 1'
#
loop_
_entity.id
_entity.type
_entity.pdbx_description
1 polymer ?
#
loop_
_entity_poly.entity_id
_entity_poly.type
_entity_poly.pdbx_seq_one_letter_code
_entity_poly.pdbx_strand_id
1 'polypeptide(L)' 'MKTGFKPGTTWVVKVGSSLLTADGAGLDVALISKWVDDIVLAKTAGVQVVLVSSGAVAEGMKRLGMKRRP' A
#
# COMPACT_ATOMS: atom_id res chain seq x y z
N MET A 1 -23.55 -3.77 7.05
CA MET A 1 -22.73 -2.55 6.91
C MET A 1 -22.68 -1.88 8.28
N LYS A 2 -21.51 -1.60 8.86
CA LYS A 2 -21.45 -0.93 10.18
C LYS A 2 -21.92 0.52 10.05
N THR A 3 -23.20 0.75 10.29
CA THR A 3 -23.83 2.07 10.30
C THR A 3 -23.41 2.78 11.59
N GLY A 4 -22.45 3.71 11.48
CA GLY A 4 -21.97 4.49 12.64
C GLY A 4 -20.48 4.83 12.64
N PHE A 5 -19.69 4.31 11.70
CA PHE A 5 -18.30 4.72 11.57
C PHE A 5 -18.22 6.15 11.02
N LYS A 6 -17.92 7.11 11.89
CA LYS A 6 -17.51 8.46 11.50
C LYS A 6 -15.98 8.50 11.49
N PRO A 7 -15.34 8.42 10.32
CA PRO A 7 -13.89 8.50 10.26
C PRO A 7 -13.41 9.85 10.80
N GLY A 8 -12.32 9.83 11.58
CA GLY A 8 -11.59 11.05 11.91
C GLY A 8 -10.99 11.69 10.65
N THR A 9 -10.38 12.86 10.81
CA THR A 9 -9.72 13.58 9.71
C THR A 9 -8.36 12.98 9.35
N THR A 10 -7.75 12.21 10.26
CA THR A 10 -6.46 11.53 10.03
C THR A 10 -6.66 10.03 9.85
N TRP A 11 -6.24 9.50 8.71
CA TRP A 11 -6.36 8.08 8.36
C TRP A 11 -4.99 7.43 8.32
N VAL A 12 -4.86 6.29 9.01
CA VAL A 12 -3.71 5.39 8.85
C VAL A 12 -4.12 4.28 7.89
N VAL A 13 -3.58 4.32 6.67
CA VAL A 13 -3.84 3.32 5.63
C VAL A 13 -2.73 2.28 5.69
N LYS A 14 -3.06 1.09 6.21
CA LYS A 14 -2.13 -0.05 6.22
C LYS A 14 -2.31 -0.89 4.98
N VAL A 15 -1.18 -1.20 4.35
CA VAL A 15 -1.11 -2.07 3.19
C VAL A 15 -0.28 -3.30 3.51
N GLY A 16 -0.83 -4.50 3.26
CA GLY A 16 -0.15 -5.78 3.40
C GLY A 16 0.73 -6.13 2.20
N SER A 17 1.69 -7.04 2.38
CA SER A 17 2.62 -7.46 1.31
C SER A 17 1.90 -8.05 0.09
N SER A 18 0.86 -8.86 0.30
CA SER A 18 0.10 -9.51 -0.79
C SER A 18 -0.55 -8.52 -1.76
N LEU A 19 -0.85 -7.30 -1.31
CA LEU A 19 -1.43 -6.25 -2.14
C LEU A 19 -0.39 -5.35 -2.79
N LEU A 20 0.89 -5.48 -2.41
CA LEU A 20 1.99 -4.67 -2.97
C LEU A 20 2.85 -5.45 -3.94
N THR A 21 2.78 -6.78 -3.92
CA THR A 21 3.68 -7.64 -4.68
C THR A 21 2.92 -8.38 -5.76
N ALA A 22 3.52 -8.46 -6.96
CA ALA A 22 3.04 -9.30 -8.05
C ALA A 22 3.42 -10.77 -7.79
N ASP A 23 2.79 -11.42 -6.81
CA ASP A 23 3.00 -12.83 -6.42
C ASP A 23 4.48 -13.22 -6.21
N GLY A 24 5.25 -12.32 -5.58
CA GLY A 24 6.67 -12.54 -5.30
C GLY A 24 7.63 -12.03 -6.39
N ALA A 25 7.14 -11.48 -7.50
CA ALA A 25 7.96 -10.84 -8.54
C ALA A 25 8.39 -9.38 -8.20
N GLY A 26 8.46 -9.06 -6.90
CA GLY A 26 8.64 -7.71 -6.34
C GLY A 26 7.39 -6.83 -6.47
N LEU A 27 7.56 -5.51 -6.48
CA LEU A 27 6.43 -4.57 -6.38
C LEU A 27 5.57 -4.53 -7.66
N ASP A 28 4.25 -4.46 -7.45
CA ASP A 28 3.28 -4.13 -8.49
C ASP A 28 3.11 -2.61 -8.57
N VAL A 29 3.91 -1.98 -9.43
CA VAL A 29 3.95 -0.53 -9.59
C VAL A 29 2.63 0.02 -10.15
N ALA A 30 1.94 -0.74 -11.00
CA ALA A 30 0.69 -0.30 -11.60
C ALA A 30 -0.45 -0.23 -10.56
N LEU A 31 -0.51 -1.23 -9.67
CA LEU A 31 -1.46 -1.22 -8.56
C LEU A 31 -1.14 -0.11 -7.56
N ILE A 32 0.13 0.08 -7.23
CA ILE A 32 0.58 1.16 -6.33
C ILE A 32 0.18 2.54 -6.90
N SER A 33 0.33 2.75 -8.21
CA SER A 33 -0.04 4.03 -8.85
C SER A 33 -1.51 4.36 -8.63
N LYS A 34 -2.41 3.40 -8.80
CA LYS A 34 -3.85 3.61 -8.57
C LYS A 34 -4.15 4.05 -7.14
N TRP A 35 -3.42 3.52 -6.17
CA TRP A 35 -3.62 3.86 -4.77
C TRP A 35 -3.03 5.21 -4.40
N VAL A 36 -1.95 5.62 -5.09
CA VAL A 36 -1.46 6.99 -4.99
C VAL A 36 -2.55 7.96 -5.45
N ASP A 37 -3.25 7.67 -6.55
CA ASP A 37 -4.37 8.48 -7.02
C ASP A 37 -5.51 8.55 -5.98
N ASP A 38 -5.89 7.43 -5.40
CA ASP A 38 -6.90 7.38 -4.32
C ASP A 38 -6.48 8.19 -3.07
N ILE A 39 -5.21 8.11 -2.68
CA ILE A 39 -4.65 8.88 -1.55
C ILE A 39 -4.63 10.37 -1.88
N VAL A 40 -4.30 10.75 -3.12
CA VAL A 40 -4.35 12.15 -3.57
C VAL A 40 -5.78 12.66 -3.49
N LEU A 41 -6.77 11.92 -3.98
CA LEU A 41 -8.18 12.29 -3.89
C LEU A 41 -8.61 12.49 -2.42
N ALA A 42 -8.26 11.55 -1.53
CA ALA A 42 -8.56 11.69 -0.10
C ALA A 42 -7.92 12.95 0.51
N LYS A 43 -6.66 13.23 0.17
CA LYS A 43 -5.96 14.44 0.63
C LYS A 43 -6.61 15.72 0.11
N THR A 44 -7.05 15.74 -1.16
CA THR A 44 -7.78 16.91 -1.72
C THR A 44 -9.13 17.13 -1.05
N ALA A 45 -9.75 16.08 -0.51
CA ALA A 45 -10.98 16.15 0.28
C ALA A 45 -10.74 16.54 1.76
N GLY A 46 -9.50 16.90 2.14
CA GLY A 46 -9.16 17.35 3.50
C GLY A 46 -8.77 16.23 4.47
N VAL A 47 -8.56 15.00 3.99
CA VAL A 47 -8.09 13.89 4.82
C VAL A 47 -6.56 13.93 4.98
N GLN A 48 -6.06 13.82 6.20
CA GLN A 48 -4.64 13.63 6.48
C GLN A 48 -4.29 12.14 6.43
N VAL A 49 -3.53 11.72 5.42
CA VAL A 49 -3.21 10.30 5.22
C VAL A 49 -1.80 9.97 5.70
N VAL A 50 -1.69 8.94 6.54
CA VAL A 50 -0.45 8.24 6.88
C VAL A 50 -0.48 6.87 6.22
N LEU A 51 0.44 6.61 5.30
CA LEU A 51 0.58 5.32 4.62
C LEU A 51 1.59 4.44 5.37
N VAL A 52 1.19 3.21 5.69
CA VAL A 52 2.08 2.20 6.26
C VAL A 52 2.11 1.00 5.32
N SER A 53 3.16 0.89 4.50
CA SER A 53 3.30 -0.18 3.50
C SER A 53 4.09 -1.38 4.02
N SER A 54 4.13 -2.44 3.21
CA SER A 54 4.98 -3.61 3.39
C SER A 54 5.80 -3.79 2.10
N GLY A 55 6.25 -5.00 1.74
CA GLY A 55 6.84 -5.25 0.42
C GLY A 55 8.33 -4.95 0.25
N ALA A 56 8.98 -4.26 1.20
CA ALA A 56 10.42 -3.97 1.13
C ALA A 56 11.29 -5.23 0.92
N VAL A 57 10.98 -6.33 1.61
CA VAL A 57 11.70 -7.61 1.46
C VAL A 57 11.47 -8.21 0.07
N ALA A 58 10.23 -8.20 -0.44
CA ALA A 58 9.91 -8.78 -1.75
C ALA A 58 10.60 -8.02 -2.88
N GLU A 59 10.62 -6.68 -2.80
CA GLU A 59 11.35 -5.84 -3.73
C GLU A 59 12.87 -6.06 -3.65
N GLY A 60 13.41 -6.17 -2.43
CA GLY A 60 14.81 -6.48 -2.20
C GLY A 60 15.21 -7.82 -2.82
N MET A 61 14.40 -8.86 -2.62
CA MET A 61 14.62 -10.17 -3.23
C MET A 61 14.65 -10.10 -4.76
N LYS A 62 13.72 -9.37 -5.39
CA LYS A 62 13.71 -9.17 -6.85
C LYS A 62 15.00 -8.54 -7.33
N ARG A 63 15.43 -7.44 -6.68
CA ARG A 63 16.66 -6.71 -7.04
C ARG A 63 17.92 -7.56 -6.87
N LEU A 64 17.91 -8.46 -5.89
CA LEU A 64 19.03 -9.36 -5.59
C LEU A 64 18.95 -10.70 -6.33
N GLY A 65 17.92 -10.95 -7.16
CA GLY A 65 17.73 -12.22 -7.84
C GLY A 65 17.45 -13.42 -6.90
N MET A 66 16.99 -13.16 -5.67
CA MET A 66 16.73 -14.18 -4.67
C MET A 66 15.42 -14.91 -4.94
N LYS A 67 15.49 -16.22 -5.16
CA LYS A 67 14.30 -17.06 -5.42
C LYS A 67 13.55 -17.49 -4.17
N ARG A 68 14.16 -17.35 -2.99
CA ARG A 68 13.57 -17.74 -1.70
C ARG A 68 13.80 -16.62 -0.69
N ARG A 69 12.81 -16.39 0.17
CA ARG A 69 12.97 -15.48 1.32
C ARG A 69 14.11 -15.99 2.21
N PRO A 70 15.01 -15.11 2.66
CA PRO A 70 15.99 -15.45 3.68
C PRO A 70 15.30 -15.76 5.02
#